data_AF-A0A165MR76-F1
#
_entry.id   AF-A0A165MR76-F1
#
_cell.length_a   1.000
_cell.length_b   1.000
_cell.length_c   1.000
_cell.angle_alpha   90.00
_cell.angle_beta   90.00
_cell.angle_gamma   90.00
#
_symmetry.space_group_name_H-M   'P 1'
#
loop_
_entity.id
_entity.type
_entity.pdbx_description
1 polymer ?
#
loop_
_entity_poly.entity_id
_entity_poly.type
_entity_poly.pdbx_seq_one_letter_code
_entity_poly.pdbx_strand_id
1 'polypeptide(L)'
;MTELRVRKPDGWTTVSFPDEVATISVVGGKVDGQLCLTLTGEREDGPRIVEPGILDVDENDEHLLENTVPRTEDGTSIVLESLLSDQLWL
;
A
#
# COMPACT_ATOMS: atom_id res chain seq x y z
N MET A 1 -5.19 -17.74 3.38
CA MET A 1 -5.41 -16.37 2.87
C MET A 1 -4.52 -15.45 3.67
N THR A 2 -3.80 -14.55 3.00
CA THR A 2 -2.97 -13.53 3.67
C THR A 2 -3.74 -12.23 3.73
N GLU A 3 -3.77 -11.58 4.89
CA GLU A 3 -4.47 -10.31 5.11
C GLU A 3 -3.48 -9.24 5.55
N LEU A 4 -3.55 -8.07 4.92
CA LEU A 4 -2.73 -6.91 5.24
C LEU A 4 -3.64 -5.76 5.65
N ARG A 5 -3.40 -5.18 6.82
CA ARG A 5 -4.03 -3.96 7.28
C ARG A 5 -3.32 -2.76 6.65
N VAL A 6 -4.07 -2.00 5.87
CA VAL A 6 -3.55 -0.88 5.09
C VAL A 6 -4.36 0.38 5.38
N ARG A 7 -3.70 1.53 5.30
CA ARG A 7 -4.36 2.83 5.38
C ARG A 7 -4.70 3.30 3.98
N LYS A 8 -5.97 3.64 3.76
CA LYS A 8 -6.49 4.30 2.57
C LYS A 8 -7.03 5.69 2.95
N PRO A 9 -7.46 6.52 1.97
CA PRO A 9 -7.99 7.84 2.27
C PRO A 9 -9.19 7.88 3.21
N ASP A 10 -10.00 6.83 3.22
CA ASP A 10 -11.18 6.67 4.07
C ASP A 10 -10.88 6.08 5.45
N GLY A 11 -9.65 5.59 5.69
CA GLY A 11 -9.21 5.05 6.97
C GLY A 11 -8.43 3.75 6.82
N TRP A 12 -8.31 3.01 7.93
CA TRP A 12 -7.69 1.68 7.92
C TRP A 12 -8.68 0.64 7.41
N THR A 13 -8.21 -0.21 6.50
CA THR A 13 -8.98 -1.32 5.93
C THR A 13 -8.08 -2.55 5.78
N THR A 14 -8.67 -3.69 5.42
CA THR A 14 -7.96 -4.94 5.17
C THR A 14 -7.95 -5.25 3.68
N VAL A 15 -6.78 -5.59 3.16
CA VAL A 15 -6.60 -6.15 1.81
C VAL A 15 -6.27 -7.63 1.96
N SER A 16 -6.99 -8.48 1.22
CA SER A 16 -6.83 -9.93 1.29
C SER A 16 -6.22 -10.47 -0.01
N PHE A 17 -5.15 -11.24 0.13
CA PHE A 17 -4.51 -11.99 -0.95
C PHE A 17 -4.85 -13.49 -0.81
N PRO A 18 -5.23 -14.16 -1.92
CA PRO A 18 -5.51 -15.60 -1.90
C PRO A 18 -4.23 -16.42 -1.66
N ASP A 19 -4.39 -17.66 -1.19
CA ASP A 19 -3.28 -18.56 -0.83
C ASP A 19 -2.30 -18.91 -1.98
N GLU A 20 -2.73 -18.71 -3.23
CA GLU A 20 -1.93 -18.91 -4.43
C GLU A 20 -0.91 -17.78 -4.70
N VAL A 21 -0.93 -16.70 -3.91
CA VAL A 21 0.04 -15.62 -3.99
C VAL A 21 1.31 -16.05 -3.24
N ALA A 22 2.41 -16.16 -3.97
CA ALA A 22 3.69 -16.62 -3.45
C ALA A 22 4.42 -15.54 -2.65
N THR A 23 4.43 -14.31 -3.16
CA THR A 23 5.05 -13.16 -2.48
C THR A 23 4.17 -11.92 -2.61
N ILE A 24 4.23 -11.07 -1.60
CA ILE A 24 3.61 -9.74 -1.62
C ILE A 24 4.72 -8.71 -1.47
N SER A 25 4.81 -7.79 -2.42
CA SER A 25 5.75 -6.68 -2.39
C SER A 25 5.00 -5.34 -2.32
N VAL A 26 5.70 -4.31 -1.84
CA VAL A 26 5.17 -2.94 -1.76
C VAL A 26 6.07 -2.00 -2.52
N VAL A 27 5.49 -1.16 -3.37
CA VAL A 27 6.22 -0.10 -4.08
C VAL A 27 5.62 1.25 -3.76
N GLY A 28 6.48 2.24 -3.57
CA GLY A 28 6.10 3.63 -3.36
C GLY A 28 6.29 4.43 -4.65
N GLY A 29 5.27 5.20 -5.03
CA GLY A 29 5.30 6.14 -6.13
C GLY A 29 4.88 7.53 -5.66
N LYS A 30 5.26 8.57 -6.42
CA LYS A 30 4.77 9.93 -6.19
C LYS A 30 3.55 10.20 -7.07
N VAL A 31 2.39 10.44 -6.47
CA VAL A 31 1.15 10.85 -7.13
C VAL A 31 0.75 12.20 -6.56
N ASP A 32 0.58 13.21 -7.41
CA ASP A 32 0.14 14.56 -6.99
C ASP A 32 0.92 15.11 -5.78
N GLY A 33 2.25 15.03 -5.89
CA GLY A 33 3.14 15.54 -4.85
C GLY A 33 3.42 14.57 -3.69
N GLN A 34 2.74 13.41 -3.63
CA GLN A 34 2.66 12.61 -2.40
C GLN A 34 2.99 11.16 -2.60
N LEU A 35 3.47 10.52 -1.53
CA LEU A 35 3.78 9.10 -1.55
C LEU A 35 2.45 8.30 -1.56
N CYS A 36 2.29 7.48 -2.58
CA CYS A 36 1.24 6.49 -2.68
C CYS A 36 1.88 5.12 -2.86
N LEU A 37 1.47 4.17 -2.02
CA LEU A 37 1.92 2.80 -2.03
C LEU A 37 1.00 1.94 -2.92
N THR A 38 1.59 0.92 -3.53
CA THR A 38 0.89 -0.14 -4.24
C THR A 38 1.41 -1.49 -3.76
N LEU A 39 0.50 -2.36 -3.32
CA LEU A 39 0.82 -3.75 -3.03
C LEU A 39 0.70 -4.58 -4.29
N THR A 40 1.65 -5.48 -4.51
CA THR A 40 1.65 -6.42 -5.62
C THR A 40 1.81 -7.83 -5.08
N GLY A 41 0.79 -8.68 -5.30
CA GLY A 41 0.84 -10.10 -5.01
C GLY A 41 1.21 -10.89 -6.26
N GLU A 42 2.39 -11.51 -6.25
CA GLU A 42 2.88 -12.33 -7.35
C GLU A 42 2.30 -13.75 -7.28
N ARG A 43 1.83 -14.26 -8.43
CA ARG A 43 1.29 -15.61 -8.58
C ARG A 43 2.16 -16.39 -9.55
N GLU A 44 2.45 -17.65 -9.23
CA GLU A 44 3.26 -18.51 -10.11
C GLU A 44 2.55 -18.77 -11.45
N ASP A 45 1.24 -19.06 -11.40
CA ASP A 45 0.45 -19.49 -12.55
C ASP A 45 -0.67 -18.49 -12.90
N GLY A 46 -0.36 -17.19 -12.98
CA GLY A 46 -1.37 -16.22 -13.38
C GLY A 46 -0.93 -14.75 -13.36
N PRO A 47 -1.87 -13.84 -13.67
CA PRO A 47 -1.60 -12.41 -13.52
C PRO A 47 -1.46 -12.05 -12.04
N ARG A 48 -0.47 -11.19 -11.75
CA ARG A 48 -0.29 -10.55 -10.45
C ARG A 48 -1.55 -9.81 -10.00
N ILE A 49 -1.77 -9.76 -8.69
CA ILE A 49 -2.80 -8.94 -8.06
C ILE A 49 -2.17 -7.60 -7.72
N VAL A 50 -2.81 -6.49 -8.08
CA VAL A 50 -2.32 -5.14 -7.80
C VAL A 50 -3.36 -4.38 -6.99
N GLU A 51 -2.96 -3.88 -5.84
CA GLU A 51 -3.80 -3.05 -4.95
C GLU A 51 -3.16 -1.67 -4.78
N PRO A 52 -3.62 -0.65 -5.53
CA PRO A 52 -3.08 0.70 -5.47
C PRO A 52 -3.82 1.57 -4.42
N GLY A 53 -3.40 2.83 -4.28
CA GLY A 53 -4.11 3.81 -3.47
C GLY A 53 -3.91 3.63 -1.96
N ILE A 54 -2.83 2.95 -1.58
CA ILE A 54 -2.47 2.72 -0.18
C ILE A 54 -1.61 3.89 0.27
N LEU A 55 -1.89 4.38 1.48
CA LEU A 55 -1.15 5.44 2.13
C LEU A 55 -0.15 4.87 3.12
N ASP A 56 -0.49 3.76 3.75
CA ASP A 56 0.40 3.09 4.70
C ASP A 56 0.07 1.61 4.84
N VAL A 57 1.05 0.84 5.33
CA VAL A 57 0.87 -0.55 5.78
C VAL A 57 1.08 -0.58 7.29
N ASP A 58 0.25 -1.34 8.01
CA ASP A 58 0.39 -1.53 9.46
C ASP A 58 1.74 -2.19 9.77
N GLU A 59 2.48 -1.63 10.73
CA GLU A 59 3.81 -2.12 11.12
C GLU A 59 3.78 -3.58 11.58
N ASN A 60 2.66 -4.03 12.15
CA ASN A 60 2.50 -5.40 12.61
C ASN A 60 2.44 -6.38 11.44
N ASP A 61 2.10 -5.91 10.24
CA ASP A 61 1.90 -6.74 9.05
C ASP A 61 3.07 -6.65 8.06
N GLU A 62 4.04 -5.73 8.27
CA GLU A 62 5.18 -5.55 7.35
C GLU A 62 6.05 -6.80 7.20
N HIS A 63 6.08 -7.67 8.22
CA HIS A 63 6.80 -8.94 8.16
C HIS A 63 6.25 -9.93 7.11
N LEU A 64 5.06 -9.67 6.59
CA LEU A 64 4.44 -10.44 5.51
C LEU A 64 4.88 -9.98 4.12
N LEU A 65 5.61 -8.86 4.03
CA LEU A 65 6.10 -8.29 2.77
C LEU A 65 7.51 -8.81 2.45
N GLU A 66 7.76 -9.00 1.15
CA GLU A 66 9.09 -9.37 0.64
C GLU A 66 10.12 -8.26 0.83
N ASN A 67 9.66 -6.99 0.87
CA ASN A 67 10.51 -5.82 0.99
C ASN A 67 9.97 -4.83 2.02
N THR A 68 10.86 -3.96 2.51
CA THR A 68 10.50 -2.91 3.46
C THR A 68 9.55 -1.89 2.84
N VAL A 69 8.58 -1.43 3.63
CA VAL A 69 7.69 -0.33 3.23
C VAL A 69 8.52 0.93 2.99
N PRO A 70 8.39 1.59 1.81
CA PRO A 70 9.00 2.89 1.59
C PRO A 70 8.43 3.90 2.57
N ARG A 71 9.30 4.48 3.41
CA ARG A 71 8.97 5.54 4.37
C ARG A 71 9.70 6.84 3.98
N THR A 72 9.20 7.99 4.41
CA THR A 72 10.02 9.22 4.43
C THR A 72 11.11 9.14 5.51
N GLU A 73 12.08 10.06 5.51
CA GLU A 73 13.19 10.06 6.49
C GLU A 73 12.73 10.08 7.96
N ASP A 74 11.53 10.60 8.23
CA ASP A 74 10.91 10.62 9.56
C ASP A 74 10.04 9.38 9.86
N GLY A 75 10.05 8.37 8.99
CA GLY A 75 9.27 7.14 9.16
C GLY A 75 7.80 7.24 8.73
N THR A 76 7.35 8.41 8.30
CA THR A 76 5.95 8.62 7.92
C THR A 76 5.68 8.08 6.51
N SER A 77 4.57 7.38 6.31
CA SER A 77 4.00 7.22 4.97
C SER A 77 3.05 8.40 4.76
N ILE A 78 3.37 9.29 3.81
CA ILE A 78 2.85 10.67 3.74
C ILE A 78 1.32 10.74 3.91
N VAL A 79 0.89 11.67 4.76
CA VAL A 79 -0.45 11.84 5.31
C VAL A 79 -1.48 12.32 4.27
N LEU A 80 -2.62 11.64 4.28
CA LEU A 80 -3.93 11.91 3.64
C LEU A 80 -4.30 13.39 3.40
N GLU A 81 -3.96 14.31 4.29
CA GLU A 81 -4.38 15.73 4.19
C GLU A 81 -3.78 16.41 2.96
N SER A 82 -2.61 15.98 2.51
CA SER A 82 -2.07 16.47 1.24
C SER A 82 -2.85 15.91 0.03
N LEU A 83 -3.41 14.68 0.08
CA LEU A 83 -4.08 14.03 -1.05
C LEU A 83 -5.47 14.63 -1.26
N LEU A 84 -6.11 15.00 -0.15
CA LEU A 84 -7.41 15.68 -0.15
C LEU A 84 -7.28 17.16 -0.52
N SER A 85 -6.12 17.79 -0.25
CA SER A 85 -5.91 19.21 -0.56
C SER A 85 -5.88 19.50 -2.06
N ASP A 86 -5.54 18.53 -2.90
CA ASP A 86 -5.56 18.66 -4.38
C ASP A 86 -6.94 18.38 -5.02
N GLN A 87 -7.95 17.98 -4.24
CA GLN A 87 -9.30 17.67 -4.76
C GLN A 87 -10.33 18.80 -4.57
N LEU A 88 -9.93 19.97 -4.06
CA LEU A 88 -10.83 21.10 -3.77
C LEU A 88 -10.83 22.24 -4.82
N TRP A 89 -10.33 22.00 -6.03
CA TRP A 89 -10.32 22.98 -7.12
C TRP A 89 -11.03 22.52 -8.42
N LEU A 90 -12.26 22.01 -8.30
CA LEU A 90 -13.18 21.84 -9.44
C LEU A 90 -14.54 22.50 -9.15
#